data_AF-A0A091C3U0-F1
#
_entry.id   AF-A0A091C3U0-F1
#
_cell.length_a   1.000
_cell.length_b   1.000
_cell.length_c   1.000
_cell.angle_alpha   90.00
_cell.angle_beta   90.00
_cell.angle_gamma   90.00
#
_symmetry.space_group_name_H-M   'P 1'
#
loop_
_entity.id
_entity.type
_entity.pdbx_description
1 polymer ?
#
loop_
_entity_poly.entity_id
_entity_poly.type
_entity_poly.pdbx_seq_one_letter_code
_entity_poly.pdbx_strand_id
1 'polypeptide(L)' 'MSLDDTELEFTEDGLKAIANKAIERGTGARGLRSIIEEIMMDAMFDIPSKESAKKRRYY' A
#
# COMPACT_ATOMS: atom_id res chain seq x y z
N MET A 1 -9.26 12.21 3.41
CA MET A 1 -9.44 10.83 3.88
C MET A 1 -8.51 10.65 5.06
N SER A 2 -9.06 10.62 6.28
CA SER A 2 -8.29 10.22 7.46
C SER A 2 -8.29 8.70 7.50
N LEU A 3 -7.13 8.07 7.42
CA LEU A 3 -6.99 6.69 7.88
C LEU A 3 -6.95 6.78 9.41
N ASP A 4 -8.02 6.33 10.05
CA ASP A 4 -8.10 6.20 11.51
C ASP A 4 -6.91 5.40 12.03
N ASP A 5 -6.06 6.04 12.86
CA ASP A 5 -4.94 5.49 13.67
C ASP A 5 -4.27 4.18 13.19
N THR A 6 -4.05 4.04 11.88
CA THR A 6 -3.48 2.82 11.31
C THR A 6 -2.12 3.11 10.71
N GLU A 7 -1.08 2.51 11.28
CA GLU A 7 0.27 2.55 10.73
C GLU A 7 0.40 1.57 9.55
N LEU A 8 0.94 2.08 8.45
CA LEU A 8 1.32 1.29 7.28
C LEU A 8 2.84 1.19 7.22
N GLU A 9 3.35 -0.03 7.14
CA GLU A 9 4.78 -0.32 7.03
C GLU A 9 5.02 -1.24 5.84
N PHE A 10 5.91 -0.83 4.95
CA PHE A 10 6.37 -1.64 3.81
C PHE A 10 7.72 -2.27 4.15
N THR A 11 7.90 -3.53 3.76
CA THR A 11 9.24 -4.12 3.80
C THR A 11 10.12 -3.58 2.68
N GLU A 12 11.44 -3.75 2.80
CA GLU A 12 12.37 -3.38 1.74
C GLU A 12 12.10 -4.13 0.43
N ASP A 13 11.71 -5.40 0.52
CA ASP A 13 11.38 -6.22 -0.65
C ASP A 13 10.06 -5.77 -1.29
N GLY A 14 9.09 -5.33 -0.49
CA GLY A 14 7.84 -4.74 -0.95
C GLY A 14 8.08 -3.44 -1.71
N LEU A 15 8.97 -2.58 -1.20
CA LEU A 15 9.39 -1.37 -1.90
C LEU A 15 10.05 -1.69 -3.25
N LYS A 16 10.92 -2.71 -3.29
CA LYS A 16 11.54 -3.18 -4.55
C LYS A 16 10.51 -3.73 -5.53
N ALA A 17 9.53 -4.50 -5.06
CA ALA A 17 8.46 -5.03 -5.88
C ALA A 17 7.59 -3.91 -6.49
N ILE A 18 7.23 -2.90 -5.70
CA ILE A 18 6.48 -1.72 -6.15
C ILE A 18 7.28 -0.96 -7.23
N ALA A 19 8.57 -0.75 -7.00
CA ALA A 19 9.45 -0.07 -7.96
C ALA A 19 9.56 -0.84 -9.28
N ASN A 20 9.74 -2.16 -9.23
CA ASN A 20 9.79 -3.00 -10.43
C ASN A 20 8.49 -2.94 -11.22
N LYS A 21 7.34 -3.01 -10.54
CA LYS A 21 6.02 -2.90 -11.18
C LYS A 21 5.78 -1.54 -11.84
N ALA A 22 6.32 -0.46 -11.26
CA ALA A 22 6.26 0.88 -11.86
C ALA A 22 7.12 1.02 -13.12
N ILE A 23 8.25 0.30 -13.18
CA ILE A 23 9.10 0.18 -14.36
C ILE A 23 8.39 -0.64 -15.44
N GLU A 24 7.82 -1.80 -15.09
CA GLU A 24 7.07 -2.66 -16.02
C GLU A 24 5.88 -1.94 -16.68
N ARG A 25 5.16 -1.10 -15.91
CA ARG A 25 4.05 -0.29 -16.44
C ARG A 25 4.49 0.88 -17.32
N GLY A 26 5.80 1.12 -17.48
CA GLY A 26 6.34 2.24 -18.27
C GLY A 26 6.05 3.63 -17.70
N THR A 27 5.50 3.69 -16.49
CA THR A 27 5.11 4.93 -15.81
C THR A 27 6.25 5.57 -15.02
N GLY A 28 7.30 4.79 -14.72
CA GLY A 28 8.40 5.21 -13.86
C GLY A 28 7.92 5.70 -12.50
N ALA A 29 8.63 6.64 -11.89
CA ALA A 29 8.30 7.17 -10.56
C ALA A 29 6.89 7.77 -10.46
N ARG A 30 6.30 8.23 -11.58
CA ARG A 30 4.95 8.81 -11.60
C ARG A 30 3.85 7.79 -11.31
N GLY A 31 4.10 6.49 -11.57
CA GLY A 31 3.13 5.42 -11.34
C GLY A 31 3.17 4.82 -9.93
N LEU A 32 4.15 5.19 -9.10
CA LEU A 32 4.28 4.60 -7.75
C LEU A 32 3.04 4.86 -6.89
N ARG A 33 2.48 6.07 -6.96
CA ARG A 33 1.30 6.44 -6.19
C ARG A 33 0.07 5.60 -6.57
N SER A 34 -0.19 5.40 -7.86
CA SER A 34 -1.35 4.61 -8.31
C SER A 34 -1.18 3.13 -7.99
N ILE A 35 0.04 2.60 -8.03
CA ILE A 35 0.32 1.22 -7.60
C ILE A 35 0.08 1.05 -6.10
N ILE A 36 0.50 2.01 -5.28
CA ILE A 36 0.25 2.00 -3.83
C ILE A 36 -1.25 2.10 -3.55
N GLU A 37 -1.97 3.00 -4.23
CA GLU A 37 -3.43 3.14 -4.08
C GLU A 37 -4.18 1.86 -4.48
N GLU A 38 -3.74 1.17 -5.54
CA GLU A 38 -4.29 -0.14 -5.96
C GLU A 38 -4.09 -1.20 -4.88
N ILE A 39 -2.88 -1.33 -4.32
CA ILE A 39 -2.56 -2.30 -3.26
C ILE A 39 -3.36 -2.00 -1.98
N MET A 40 -3.50 -0.71 -1.65
CA MET A 40 -4.18 -0.29 -0.44
C MET A 40 -5.71 -0.33 -0.52
N MET A 41 -6.29 -0.44 -1.72
CA MET A 41 -7.74 -0.35 -1.91
C MET A 41 -8.51 -1.39 -1.10
N ASP A 42 -8.03 -2.65 -1.15
CA ASP A 42 -8.62 -3.75 -0.38
C ASP A 42 -8.40 -3.54 1.13
N ALA A 43 -7.21 -3.08 1.52
CA ALA A 43 -6.88 -2.83 2.92
C ALA A 43 -7.73 -1.70 3.53
N MET A 44 -7.94 -0.61 2.79
CA MET A 44 -8.74 0.54 3.22
C MET A 44 -10.24 0.21 3.36
N PHE A 45 -10.74 -0.81 2.67
CA PHE A 45 -12.11 -1.28 2.81
C PHE A 45 -12.31 -2.17 4.07
N ASP A 46 -11.28 -2.94 4.42
CA ASP A 46 -11.30 -3.89 5.53
C ASP A 46 -10.96 -3.29 6.91
N ILE A 47 -10.26 -2.16 6.95
CA ILE A 47 -9.83 -1.50 8.20
C ILE A 47 -10.99 -0.80 8.95
N PRO A 48 -11.89 -0.02 8.29
CA PRO A 48 -12.95 0.72 8.98
C PRO A 48 -13.97 -0.18 9.68
N SER A 49 -14.10 -1.43 9.24
CA SER A 49 -15.10 -2.39 9.75
C SER A 49 -14.59 -3.24 10.93
N LYS A 50 -13.34 -3.07 11.37
CA LYS A 50 -12.76 -3.77 12.53
C LYS A 50 -12.20 -2.76 13.52
N GLU A 51 -12.98 -2.44 14.56
CA GLU A 51 -12.48 -1.84 15.81
C GLU A 51 -11.39 -2.74 16.42
N SER A 52 -10.14 -2.61 15.94
CA SER A 52 -8.86 -3.06 16.52
C SER A 52 -7.82 -3.20 15.41
N ALA A 53 -7.24 -2.08 14.97
CA ALA A 53 -6.14 -2.07 14.00
C ALA A 53 -4.86 -2.67 14.62
N LYS A 54 -4.68 -3.99 14.51
CA LYS A 54 -3.41 -4.68 14.74
C LYS A 54 -2.52 -4.52 13.51
N LYS A 55 -1.34 -3.92 13.72
CA LYS A 55 -0.23 -3.73 12.76
C LYS A 55 -0.17 -4.84 11.71
N ARG A 56 -0.35 -4.50 10.42
CA ARG A 56 -0.24 -5.45 9.29
C ARG A 56 0.94 -5.08 8.42
N ARG A 57 1.82 -6.07 8.19
CA ARG A 57 2.99 -5.97 7.32
C ARG A 57 2.64 -6.52 5.95
N TYR A 58 2.81 -5.72 4.90
CA TYR A 58 2.67 -6.16 3.51
C TYR A 58 4.04 -6.49 2.93
N TYR A 59 4.04 -7.53 2.09
CA TYR A 59 5.23 -8.11 1.46
C TYR A 59 5.95 -7.10 0.59
#